data_AF-A0A2H9RFP0-F1
#
_entry.id   AF-A0A2H9RFP0-F1
#
_cell.length_a   1.000
_cell.length_b   1.000
_cell.length_c   1.000
_cell.angle_alpha   90.00
_cell.angle_beta   90.00
_cell.angle_gamma   90.00
#
_symmetry.space_group_name_H-M   'P 1'
#
loop_
_entity.id
_entity.type
_entity.pdbx_description
1 polymer ?
#
loop_
_entity_poly.entity_id
_entity_poly.type
_entity_poly.pdbx_seq_one_letter_code
_entity_poly.pdbx_strand_id
1 'polypeptide(L)'
;MSGVDPVILNLTVFVLAIFVGYHVVWNVTPALHTPLMAVTNAVSGIIIVGAMLAAGPQELDVGTVLGLVAVTLAAVNVFGGFLVTKRMLDMFKKKSK
;
A
#
# COMPACT_ATOMS: atom_id res chain seq x y z
N MET A 1 24.94 -12.83 -13.35
CA MET A 1 24.58 -11.85 -12.31
C MET A 1 24.91 -12.47 -10.97
N SER A 2 26.19 -12.49 -10.62
CA SER A 2 26.75 -13.17 -9.44
C SER A 2 27.55 -12.15 -8.66
N GLY A 3 27.16 -11.84 -7.42
CA GLY A 3 28.03 -11.06 -6.53
C GLY A 3 27.41 -10.19 -5.46
N VAL A 4 26.08 -10.16 -5.28
CA VAL A 4 25.46 -9.42 -4.15
C VAL A 4 24.40 -10.27 -3.50
N ASP A 5 24.51 -10.47 -2.19
CA ASP A 5 23.53 -11.23 -1.42
C ASP A 5 22.15 -10.57 -1.51
N PRO A 6 21.05 -11.34 -1.75
CA PRO A 6 19.70 -10.78 -1.85
C PRO A 6 19.29 -9.96 -0.63
N VAL A 7 19.79 -10.32 0.55
CA VAL A 7 19.55 -9.58 1.81
C VAL A 7 20.17 -8.19 1.75
N ILE A 8 21.41 -8.07 1.28
CA ILE A 8 22.11 -6.78 1.14
C ILE A 8 21.38 -5.90 0.12
N LEU A 9 20.94 -6.49 -0.99
CA LEU A 9 20.17 -5.78 -2.01
C LEU A 9 18.83 -5.28 -1.44
N ASN A 10 18.04 -6.15 -0.82
CA ASN A 10 16.75 -5.79 -0.23
C ASN A 10 16.88 -4.75 0.89
N LEU A 11 17.93 -4.85 1.71
CA LEU A 11 18.21 -3.86 2.76
C LEU A 11 18.59 -2.51 2.15
N THR A 12 19.38 -2.51 1.08
CA THR A 12 19.73 -1.28 0.35
C THR A 12 18.47 -0.63 -0.23
N VAL A 13 17.61 -1.41 -0.88
CA VAL A 13 16.32 -0.93 -1.40
C VAL A 13 15.43 -0.39 -0.28
N PHE A 14 15.35 -1.08 0.86
CA PHE A 14 14.58 -0.64 2.02
C PHE A 14 15.07 0.72 2.55
N VAL A 15 16.37 0.87 2.77
CA VAL A 15 16.95 2.13 3.25
C VAL A 15 16.71 3.27 2.25
N LEU A 16 16.98 3.04 0.97
CA LEU A 16 16.74 4.04 -0.08
C LEU A 16 15.25 4.42 -0.19
N ALA A 17 14.33 3.46 -0.04
CA ALA A 17 12.89 3.71 -0.04
C ALA A 17 12.45 4.61 1.12
N ILE A 18 13.08 4.49 2.31
CA ILE A 18 12.82 5.40 3.44
C ILE A 18 13.23 6.83 3.08
N PHE A 19 14.42 7.04 2.52
CA PHE A 19 14.88 8.36 2.09
C PHE A 19 13.93 8.99 1.05
N VAL A 20 13.52 8.20 0.06
CA VAL A 20 12.55 8.64 -0.95
C VAL A 20 11.22 9.01 -0.29
N GLY A 21 10.68 8.14 0.56
CA GLY A 21 9.41 8.39 1.26
C GLY A 21 9.42 9.67 2.10
N TYR A 22 10.52 9.91 2.82
CA TYR A 22 10.71 11.15 3.58
C TYR A 22 10.65 12.39 2.68
N HIS A 23 11.42 12.42 1.60
CA HIS A 23 11.46 13.57 0.68
C HIS A 23 10.14 13.78 -0.07
N VAL A 24 9.39 12.71 -0.36
CA VAL A 24 8.07 12.79 -1.00
C VAL A 24 7.03 13.46 -0.08
N VAL A 25 7.07 13.16 1.22
CA VAL A 25 6.08 13.69 2.20
C VAL A 25 6.47 15.07 2.73
N TRP A 26 7.76 15.42 2.78
CA TRP A 26 8.24 16.65 3.43
C TRP A 26 7.70 17.95 2.85
N ASN A 27 7.41 18.00 1.54
CA ASN A 27 7.01 19.22 0.83
C ASN A 27 5.53 19.24 0.43
N VAL A 28 4.67 18.48 1.12
CA VAL A 28 3.23 18.50 0.84
C VAL A 28 2.57 19.77 1.37
N THR A 29 1.62 20.32 0.62
CA THR A 29 0.85 21.49 1.06
C THR A 29 0.04 21.16 2.33
N PRO A 30 -0.02 22.03 3.35
CA PRO A 30 -0.69 21.71 4.62
C PRO A 30 -2.14 21.23 4.49
N ALA A 31 -2.89 21.78 3.53
CA ALA A 31 -4.27 21.37 3.26
C ALA A 31 -4.41 19.92 2.77
N LEU A 32 -3.32 19.30 2.29
CA LEU A 32 -3.30 17.95 1.74
C LEU A 32 -2.87 16.89 2.76
N HIS A 33 -2.52 17.22 4.01
CA HIS A 33 -2.11 16.20 4.99
C HIS A 33 -3.21 15.16 5.26
N THR A 34 -4.47 15.58 5.37
CA THR A 34 -5.59 14.66 5.57
C THR A 34 -5.84 13.77 4.35
N PRO A 35 -5.91 14.29 3.11
CA PRO A 35 -5.89 13.46 1.91
C PRO A 35 -4.67 12.54 1.80
N LEU A 36 -3.48 13.02 2.16
CA LEU A 36 -2.24 12.24 2.11
C LEU A 36 -2.30 11.05 3.06
N MET A 37 -2.83 11.23 4.27
CA MET A 37 -3.05 10.14 5.22
C MET A 37 -4.01 9.08 4.65
N ALA A 38 -5.04 9.50 3.90
CA ALA A 38 -5.93 8.56 3.23
C ALA A 38 -5.23 7.80 2.09
N VAL A 39 -4.39 8.48 1.30
CA VAL A 39 -3.58 7.85 0.24
C VAL A 39 -2.62 6.81 0.83
N THR A 40 -1.87 7.15 1.89
CA THR A 40 -0.90 6.23 2.49
C THR A 40 -1.59 5.00 3.10
N ASN A 41 -2.80 5.15 3.63
CA ASN A 41 -3.63 4.01 4.03
C ASN A 41 -4.00 3.14 2.82
N ALA A 42 -4.45 3.73 1.70
CA ALA A 42 -4.77 2.97 0.48
C ALA A 42 -3.54 2.23 -0.09
N VAL A 43 -2.36 2.86 -0.07
CA VAL A 43 -1.10 2.28 -0.54
C VAL A 43 -0.64 1.12 0.36
N SER A 44 -0.94 1.18 1.66
CA SER A 44 -0.66 0.07 2.59
C SER A 44 -1.37 -1.24 2.21
N GLY A 45 -2.40 -1.16 1.37
CA GLY A 45 -3.08 -2.31 0.77
C GLY A 45 -2.19 -3.22 -0.09
N ILE A 46 -0.92 -2.86 -0.35
CA ILE A 46 0.09 -3.73 -0.97
C ILE A 46 0.25 -5.09 -0.29
N ILE A 47 -0.16 -5.20 0.99
CA ILE A 47 -0.26 -6.48 1.72
C ILE A 47 -1.08 -7.55 0.98
N ILE A 48 -1.95 -7.15 0.05
CA ILE A 48 -2.73 -8.08 -0.80
C ILE A 48 -1.83 -9.06 -1.56
N VAL A 49 -0.62 -8.64 -1.97
CA VAL A 49 0.33 -9.51 -2.67
C VAL A 49 0.74 -10.68 -1.78
N GLY A 50 1.07 -10.41 -0.51
CA GLY A 50 1.40 -11.45 0.46
C GLY A 50 0.20 -12.35 0.79
N ALA A 51 -0.99 -11.75 0.91
CA ALA A 51 -2.22 -12.48 1.17
C ALA A 51 -2.58 -13.45 0.02
N MET A 52 -2.39 -13.04 -1.24
CA MET A 52 -2.61 -13.89 -2.41
C MET A 52 -1.61 -15.05 -2.46
N LEU A 53 -0.36 -14.85 -2.06
CA LEU A 53 0.62 -15.93 -1.95
C LEU A 53 0.23 -16.92 -0.85
N ALA A 54 -0.28 -16.44 0.29
CA ALA A 54 -0.73 -17.29 1.39
C ALA A 54 -2.02 -18.07 1.06
N ALA A 55 -2.91 -17.50 0.24
CA ALA A 55 -4.14 -18.15 -0.22
C ALA A 55 -3.95 -19.05 -1.46
N GLY A 56 -2.75 -19.06 -2.05
CA GLY A 56 -2.44 -19.76 -3.30
C GLY A 56 -2.33 -21.29 -3.24
N PRO A 57 -1.94 -21.93 -2.11
CA PRO A 57 -1.89 -23.40 -2.03
C PRO A 57 -3.24 -24.05 -2.33
N GLN A 58 -3.21 -25.26 -2.92
CA GLN A 58 -4.42 -26.01 -3.28
C GLN A 58 -5.03 -26.77 -2.10
N GLU A 59 -4.21 -27.13 -1.10
CA GLU A 59 -4.65 -27.85 0.08
C GLU A 59 -5.31 -26.90 1.08
N LEU A 60 -6.42 -27.33 1.68
CA LEU A 60 -7.15 -26.54 2.69
C LEU A 60 -6.51 -26.69 4.07
N ASP A 61 -5.39 -25.99 4.27
CA ASP A 61 -4.77 -25.82 5.58
C ASP A 61 -5.20 -24.51 6.28
N VAL A 62 -4.78 -24.36 7.54
CA VAL A 62 -5.06 -23.14 8.32
C VAL A 62 -4.47 -21.91 7.63
N GLY A 63 -3.31 -22.03 6.98
CA GLY A 63 -2.63 -20.95 6.26
C GLY A 63 -3.46 -20.42 5.09
N THR A 64 -4.07 -21.31 4.32
CA THR A 64 -4.88 -21.00 3.14
C THR A 64 -6.20 -20.33 3.55
N VAL A 65 -6.84 -20.80 4.62
CA VAL A 65 -8.04 -20.17 5.18
C VAL A 65 -7.72 -18.75 5.69
N LEU A 66 -6.62 -18.59 6.44
CA LEU A 66 -6.17 -17.27 6.90
C LEU A 66 -5.76 -16.36 5.73
N GLY A 67 -5.16 -16.93 4.68
CA GLY A 67 -4.84 -16.24 3.44
C GLY A 67 -6.09 -15.70 2.75
N LEU A 68 -7.16 -16.49 2.65
CA LEU A 68 -8.43 -16.06 2.07
C LEU A 68 -9.06 -14.89 2.86
N VAL A 69 -9.03 -14.97 4.19
CA VAL A 69 -9.49 -13.87 5.07
C VAL A 69 -8.60 -12.64 4.87
N ALA A 70 -7.29 -12.81 4.81
CA ALA A 70 -6.34 -11.72 4.58
C ALA A 70 -6.54 -11.05 3.23
N VAL A 71 -6.82 -11.79 2.15
CA VAL A 71 -7.14 -11.23 0.82
C VAL A 71 -8.41 -10.39 0.89
N THR A 72 -9.44 -10.88 1.58
CA THR A 72 -10.71 -10.17 1.75
C THR A 72 -10.50 -8.85 2.50
N LEU A 73 -9.78 -8.87 3.62
CA LEU A 73 -9.48 -7.66 4.40
C LEU A 73 -8.58 -6.68 3.63
N ALA A 74 -7.58 -7.18 2.92
CA ALA A 74 -6.70 -6.37 2.09
C ALA A 74 -7.49 -5.70 0.94
N ALA A 75 -8.42 -6.42 0.32
CA ALA A 75 -9.31 -5.86 -0.70
C ALA A 75 -10.16 -4.71 -0.12
N VAL A 76 -10.77 -4.88 1.06
CA VAL A 76 -11.52 -3.80 1.72
C VAL A 76 -10.65 -2.56 1.97
N ASN A 77 -9.40 -2.75 2.42
CA ASN A 77 -8.45 -1.65 2.60
C ASN A 77 -8.13 -0.93 1.28
N VAL A 78 -7.82 -1.67 0.21
CA VAL A 78 -7.51 -1.12 -1.12
C VAL A 78 -8.71 -0.34 -1.66
N PHE A 79 -9.87 -0.99 -1.80
CA PHE A 79 -11.06 -0.37 -2.40
C PHE A 79 -11.58 0.79 -1.55
N GLY A 80 -11.68 0.61 -0.23
CA GLY A 80 -12.12 1.66 0.69
C GLY A 80 -11.16 2.84 0.71
N GLY A 81 -9.85 2.57 0.81
CA GLY A 81 -8.80 3.58 0.84
C GLY A 81 -8.79 4.45 -0.40
N PHE A 82 -8.80 3.85 -1.60
CA PHE A 82 -8.79 4.61 -2.85
C PHE A 82 -10.10 5.35 -3.11
N LEU A 83 -11.25 4.79 -2.74
CA LEU A 83 -12.55 5.44 -2.91
C LEU A 83 -12.68 6.68 -2.01
N VAL A 84 -12.29 6.57 -0.74
CA VAL A 84 -12.31 7.70 0.21
C VAL A 84 -11.32 8.77 -0.21
N THR A 85 -10.10 8.37 -0.59
CA THR A 85 -9.07 9.28 -1.11
C THR A 85 -9.58 10.09 -2.30
N LYS A 86 -10.21 9.43 -3.27
CA LYS A 86 -10.80 10.10 -4.44
C LYS A 86 -11.83 11.14 -4.02
N ARG A 87 -12.76 10.78 -3.13
CA ARG A 87 -13.76 11.72 -2.60
C ARG A 87 -13.12 12.93 -1.93
N MET A 88 -12.04 12.72 -1.16
CA MET A 88 -11.32 13.82 -0.51
C MET A 88 -10.64 14.75 -1.52
N LEU A 89 -9.97 14.20 -2.53
CA LEU A 89 -9.30 14.99 -3.57
C LEU A 89 -10.31 15.72 -4.48
N ASP A 90 -11.48 15.13 -4.71
CA ASP A 90 -12.55 15.76 -5.49
C ASP A 90 -13.10 17.04 -4.81
N MET A 91 -12.97 17.17 -3.47
CA MET A 91 -13.34 18.41 -2.75
C MET A 91 -12.41 19.59 -3.06
N PHE A 92 -11.20 19.35 -3.57
CA PHE A 92 -10.25 20.39 -3.97
C PHE A 92 -10.40 20.79 -5.44
N LYS A 93 -11.19 20.03 -6.23
CA LYS A 93 -11.46 20.39 -7.62
C LYS A 93 -12.48 21.52 -7.66
N LYS A 94 -12.15 22.57 -8.42
CA LYS A 94 -13.10 23.65 -8.69
C LYS A 94 -14.31 23.04 -9.41
N LYS A 95 -15.52 23.25 -8.87
CA LYS A 95 -16.76 22.75 -9.47
C LYS A 95 -16.82 23.26 -10.92
N SER A 96 -16.76 22.36 -11.91
CA SER A 96 -17.07 22.72 -13.29
C SER A 96 -18.47 23.32 -13.28
N LYS A 97 -18.61 24.50 -13.89
CA LYS A 97 -19.92 25.11 -14.11
C LYS A 97 -20.74 24.25 -15.06
#